data_AF-A0A9E2NJB7-F1
#
_entry.id   AF-A0A9E2NJB7-F1
#
_cell.length_a   1.000
_cell.length_b   1.000
_cell.length_c   1.000
_cell.angle_alpha   90.00
_cell.angle_beta   90.00
_cell.angle_gamma   90.00
#
_symmetry.space_group_name_H-M   'P 1'
#
loop_
_entity.id
_entity.type
_entity.pdbx_description
1 polymer ?
#
loop_
_entity_poly.entity_id
_entity_poly.type
_entity_poly.pdbx_seq_one_letter_code
_entity_poly.pdbx_strand_id
1 'polypeptide(L)'
;MSEVKGSLKKFYAGFFIVAAALAGGVSYYASSHPDGLEKVAEDKGFLDTAKDSAVANSPLADYGVSGVDNERLSVGLSGLVGILVTALVGILLFNLLKKKS
;
A
#
# COMPACT_ATOMS: atom_id res chain seq x y z
N MET A 1 -14.13 -6.51 31.49
CA MET A 1 -13.16 -6.99 30.48
C MET A 1 -13.77 -7.17 29.08
N SER A 2 -15.02 -7.62 28.95
CA SER A 2 -15.74 -7.77 27.66
C SER A 2 -16.03 -6.44 26.97
N GLU A 3 -16.45 -5.42 27.72
CA GLU A 3 -16.66 -4.04 27.26
C GLU A 3 -15.42 -3.45 26.57
N VAL A 4 -14.24 -3.57 27.20
CA VAL A 4 -12.96 -3.08 26.66
C VAL A 4 -12.57 -3.81 25.37
N LYS A 5 -12.74 -5.14 25.32
CA LYS A 5 -12.51 -5.92 24.08
C LYS A 5 -13.47 -5.54 22.95
N GLY A 6 -14.72 -5.19 23.27
CA GLY A 6 -15.70 -4.71 22.31
C GLY A 6 -15.31 -3.34 21.72
N SER A 7 -14.85 -2.42 22.58
CA SER A 7 -14.34 -1.11 22.17
C SER A 7 -13.10 -1.22 21.27
N LEU A 8 -12.14 -2.09 21.63
CA LEU A 8 -10.94 -2.32 20.81
C LEU A 8 -11.28 -2.87 19.41
N LYS A 9 -12.20 -3.84 19.32
CA LYS A 9 -12.64 -4.40 18.02
C LYS A 9 -13.29 -3.35 17.13
N LYS A 10 -14.11 -2.46 17.71
CA LYS A 10 -14.73 -1.33 17.00
C LYS A 10 -13.67 -0.33 16.52
N PHE A 11 -12.66 -0.04 17.35
CA PHE A 11 -11.54 0.82 16.97
C PHE A 11 -10.75 0.25 15.79
N TYR A 12 -10.34 -1.02 15.84
CA TYR A 12 -9.61 -1.64 14.73
C TYR A 12 -10.45 -1.74 13.44
N ALA A 13 -11.75 -2.04 13.55
CA ALA A 13 -12.65 -2.05 12.40
C ALA A 13 -12.77 -0.64 11.79
N GLY A 14 -12.95 0.39 12.61
CA GLY A 14 -12.98 1.79 12.16
C GLY A 14 -11.66 2.21 11.50
N PHE A 15 -10.52 1.87 12.10
CA PHE A 15 -9.20 2.14 11.55
C PHE A 15 -9.00 1.46 10.19
N PHE A 16 -9.42 0.20 10.06
CA PHE A 16 -9.31 -0.54 8.80
C PHE A 16 -10.18 0.07 7.70
N ILE A 17 -11.40 0.50 8.04
CA ILE A 17 -12.29 1.20 7.09
C ILE A 17 -11.67 2.52 6.62
N VAL A 18 -11.12 3.32 7.54
CA VAL A 18 -10.44 4.57 7.20
C VAL A 18 -9.22 4.31 6.32
N ALA A 19 -8.40 3.30 6.65
CA ALA A 19 -7.24 2.92 5.85
C ALA A 19 -7.63 2.49 4.43
N ALA A 20 -8.68 1.67 4.28
CA ALA A 20 -9.21 1.25 2.98
C ALA A 20 -9.78 2.44 2.18
N ALA A 21 -10.47 3.37 2.84
CA ALA A 21 -11.01 4.57 2.21
C ALA A 21 -9.89 5.53 1.74
N LEU A 22 -8.82 5.69 2.52
CA LEU A 22 -7.66 6.48 2.12
C LEU A 22 -6.92 5.81 0.96
N ALA A 23 -6.63 4.51 1.06
CA ALA A 23 -5.88 3.77 0.05
C ALA A 23 -6.65 3.61 -1.28
N GLY A 24 -7.96 3.41 -1.24
CA GLY A 24 -8.78 3.24 -2.45
C GLY A 24 -9.36 4.55 -2.98
N GLY A 25 -9.81 5.45 -2.10
CA GLY A 25 -10.55 6.65 -2.46
C GLY A 25 -9.69 7.90 -2.55
N VAL A 26 -8.81 8.14 -1.57
CA VAL A 26 -7.95 9.35 -1.56
C VAL A 26 -6.73 9.17 -2.44
N SER A 27 -6.15 7.96 -2.55
CA SER A 27 -5.08 7.68 -3.51
C SER A 27 -5.53 7.83 -4.97
N TYR A 28 -6.83 7.74 -5.26
CA TYR A 28 -7.37 8.10 -6.58
C TYR A 28 -7.13 9.58 -6.94
N TYR A 29 -7.02 10.45 -5.94
CA TYR A 29 -6.70 11.87 -6.08
C TYR A 29 -5.20 12.15 -5.94
N ALA A 30 -4.36 11.13 -5.71
CA ALA A 30 -2.93 11.31 -5.74
C ALA A 30 -2.50 11.72 -7.16
N SER A 31 -1.74 12.81 -7.22
CA SER A 31 -1.35 13.45 -8.47
C SER A 31 -0.52 12.51 -9.35
N SER A 32 -0.91 12.35 -10.62
CA SER A 32 -0.18 11.58 -11.65
C SER A 32 1.08 12.30 -12.16
N HIS A 33 1.59 13.29 -11.43
CA HIS A 33 2.78 14.04 -11.85
C HIS A 33 4.05 13.25 -11.54
N PRO A 34 5.10 13.36 -12.38
CA PRO A 34 6.40 12.76 -12.12
C PRO A 34 6.88 13.15 -10.73
N ASP A 35 7.42 12.18 -10.02
CA ASP A 35 7.92 12.42 -8.67
C ASP A 35 9.11 13.39 -8.72
N GLY A 36 9.50 13.93 -7.56
CA GLY A 36 10.57 14.93 -7.51
C GLY A 36 11.91 14.42 -8.04
N LEU A 37 12.14 13.10 -8.05
CA LEU A 37 13.35 12.48 -8.56
C LEU A 37 13.31 12.36 -10.09
N GLU A 38 12.20 11.91 -10.67
CA GLU A 38 11.97 11.89 -12.12
C GLU A 38 12.03 13.30 -12.70
N LYS A 39 11.42 14.29 -12.04
CA LYS A 39 11.49 15.68 -12.52
C LYS A 39 12.91 16.22 -12.59
N VAL A 40 13.72 15.94 -11.58
CA VAL A 40 15.14 16.34 -11.57
C VAL A 40 15.93 15.53 -12.61
N ALA A 41 15.61 14.25 -12.80
CA ALA A 41 16.25 13.40 -13.81
C ALA A 41 15.93 13.85 -15.24
N GLU A 42 14.70 14.29 -15.49
CA GLU A 42 14.24 14.88 -16.74
C GLU A 42 14.97 16.21 -17.00
N ASP A 43 14.95 17.12 -16.03
CA ASP A 43 15.58 18.45 -16.12
C ASP A 43 17.11 18.38 -16.34
N LYS A 44 17.74 17.30 -15.87
CA LYS A 44 19.18 17.06 -16.00
C LYS A 44 19.55 16.08 -17.11
N GLY A 45 18.56 15.54 -17.83
CA GLY A 45 18.77 14.67 -18.99
C GLY A 45 19.41 13.31 -18.68
N PHE A 46 19.26 12.79 -17.47
CA PHE A 46 19.78 11.45 -17.10
C PHE A 46 18.68 10.43 -16.82
N LEU A 47 17.42 10.77 -17.11
CA LEU A 47 16.28 9.87 -16.94
C LEU A 47 16.49 8.52 -17.65
N ASP A 48 17.10 8.53 -18.84
CA ASP A 48 17.43 7.31 -19.62
C ASP A 48 18.52 6.41 -18.97
N THR A 49 19.20 6.90 -17.93
CA THR A 49 20.14 6.11 -17.13
C THR A 49 19.45 5.38 -15.97
N ALA A 50 18.15 5.66 -15.75
CA ALA A 50 17.35 4.93 -14.78
C ALA A 50 17.41 3.43 -15.13
N LYS A 51 17.88 2.65 -14.18
CA LYS A 51 18.01 1.21 -14.34
C LYS A 51 16.79 0.56 -13.73
N ASP A 52 16.20 -0.39 -14.46
CA ASP A 52 15.07 -1.15 -13.94
C ASP A 52 15.42 -1.77 -12.59
N SER A 53 14.50 -1.58 -11.65
CA SER A 53 14.56 -2.22 -10.34
C SER A 53 14.61 -3.74 -10.51
N ALA A 54 15.28 -4.47 -9.60
CA ALA A 54 15.27 -5.93 -9.61
C ALA A 54 13.85 -6.55 -9.52
N VAL A 55 12.88 -5.73 -9.09
CA VAL A 55 11.45 -6.04 -8.98
C VAL A 55 10.60 -5.27 -10.00
N ALA A 56 11.18 -4.68 -11.04
CA ALA A 56 10.45 -3.95 -12.08
C ALA A 56 9.46 -4.86 -12.85
N ASN A 57 9.74 -6.17 -12.91
CA ASN A 57 8.81 -7.16 -13.47
C ASN A 57 7.80 -7.70 -12.44
N SER A 58 7.72 -7.12 -11.25
CA SER A 58 6.78 -7.54 -10.22
C SER A 58 5.36 -7.12 -10.58
N PRO A 59 4.34 -7.91 -10.24
CA PRO A 59 2.94 -7.51 -10.39
C PRO A 59 2.55 -6.25 -9.62
N LEU A 60 3.43 -5.77 -8.73
CA LEU A 60 3.27 -4.56 -7.91
C LEU A 60 4.28 -3.45 -8.25
N ALA A 61 4.96 -3.54 -9.40
CA ALA A 61 5.87 -2.49 -9.87
C ALA A 61 5.11 -1.19 -10.16
N ASP A 62 5.80 -0.06 -10.02
CA ASP A 62 5.28 1.30 -10.27
C ASP A 62 3.98 1.62 -9.53
N TYR A 63 3.80 1.04 -8.34
CA TYR A 63 2.58 1.15 -7.53
C TYR A 63 1.32 0.61 -8.22
N GLY A 64 1.42 -0.08 -9.36
CA GLY A 64 0.29 -0.68 -10.06
C GLY A 64 0.02 -2.13 -9.68
N VAL A 65 -1.08 -2.68 -10.18
CA VAL A 65 -1.35 -4.10 -10.31
C VAL A 65 -1.31 -4.44 -11.80
N SER A 66 -0.41 -5.34 -12.19
CA SER A 66 -0.31 -5.81 -13.58
C SER A 66 -1.66 -6.37 -14.07
N GLY A 67 -2.16 -5.86 -15.19
CA GLY A 67 -3.45 -6.26 -15.80
C GLY A 67 -4.62 -5.31 -15.57
N VAL A 68 -4.41 -4.13 -14.96
CA VAL A 68 -5.43 -3.07 -14.83
C VAL A 68 -5.01 -1.84 -15.63
N ASP A 69 -5.67 -1.62 -16.78
CA ASP A 69 -5.37 -0.52 -17.71
C ASP A 69 -5.60 0.88 -17.12
N ASN A 70 -6.35 0.97 -16.03
CA ASN A 70 -6.60 2.21 -15.32
C ASN A 70 -5.57 2.38 -14.20
N GLU A 71 -4.54 3.17 -14.46
CA GLU A 71 -3.43 3.47 -13.53
C GLU A 71 -3.93 3.84 -12.12
N ARG A 72 -5.01 4.61 -12.02
CA ARG A 72 -5.62 4.99 -10.73
C ARG A 72 -6.28 3.84 -9.98
N LEU A 73 -6.94 2.92 -10.70
CA LEU A 73 -7.52 1.71 -10.09
C LEU A 73 -6.41 0.73 -9.70
N SER A 74 -5.37 0.67 -10.52
CA SER A 74 -4.15 -0.11 -10.30
C SER A 74 -3.47 0.26 -8.98
N VAL A 75 -3.31 1.56 -8.72
CA VAL A 75 -2.73 2.10 -7.48
C VAL A 75 -3.62 1.86 -6.26
N GLY A 76 -4.94 2.00 -6.40
CA GLY A 76 -5.86 1.69 -5.29
C GLY A 76 -5.84 0.21 -4.90
N LEU A 77 -5.76 -0.69 -5.88
CA LEU A 77 -5.69 -2.13 -5.67
C LEU A 77 -4.36 -2.55 -5.03
N SER A 78 -3.22 -2.01 -5.47
CA SER A 78 -1.92 -2.30 -4.87
C SER A 78 -1.88 -1.88 -3.39
N GLY A 79 -2.49 -0.73 -3.06
CA GLY A 79 -2.67 -0.27 -1.68
C GLY A 79 -3.51 -1.23 -0.82
N LEU A 80 -4.65 -1.73 -1.35
CA LEU A 80 -5.49 -2.71 -0.65
C LEU A 80 -4.74 -4.03 -0.38
N VAL A 81 -3.99 -4.52 -1.37
CA VAL A 81 -3.14 -5.71 -1.22
C VAL A 81 -2.09 -5.48 -0.13
N GLY A 82 -1.43 -4.32 -0.11
CA GLY A 82 -0.46 -3.96 0.91
C GLY A 82 -1.03 -3.97 2.34
N ILE A 83 -2.25 -3.43 2.52
CA ILE A 83 -2.94 -3.45 3.81
C ILE A 83 -3.22 -4.89 4.26
N LEU A 84 -3.72 -5.74 3.37
CA LEU A 84 -4.03 -7.14 3.67
C LEU A 84 -2.79 -7.93 4.06
N VAL A 85 -1.70 -7.79 3.29
CA VAL A 85 -0.43 -8.46 3.58
C VAL A 85 0.12 -8.03 4.95
N THR A 86 0.11 -6.72 5.23
CA THR A 86 0.61 -6.19 6.52
C THR A 86 -0.20 -6.72 7.70
N ALA A 87 -1.53 -6.75 7.57
CA ALA A 87 -2.41 -7.29 8.61
C ALA A 87 -2.16 -8.79 8.85
N LEU A 88 -1.99 -9.57 7.78
CA LEU A 88 -1.71 -11.00 7.87
C LEU A 88 -0.36 -11.26 8.56
N VAL A 89 0.70 -10.57 8.16
CA VAL A 89 2.03 -10.69 8.76
C VAL A 89 1.98 -10.29 10.23
N GLY A 90 1.32 -9.18 10.57
CA GLY A 90 1.16 -8.74 11.96
C GLY A 90 0.43 -9.77 12.83
N ILE A 91 -0.67 -10.35 12.34
CA ILE A 91 -1.41 -11.41 13.04
C ILE A 91 -0.56 -12.67 13.20
N LEU A 92 0.16 -13.07 12.14
CA LEU A 92 1.04 -14.24 12.17
C LEU A 92 2.13 -14.08 13.21
N LEU A 93 2.87 -12.96 13.17
CA LEU A 93 3.92 -12.65 14.12
C LEU A 93 3.38 -12.58 15.55
N PHE A 94 2.23 -11.93 15.75
CA PHE A 94 1.59 -11.88 17.06
C PHE A 94 1.26 -13.28 17.57
N ASN A 95 0.69 -14.15 16.74
CA ASN A 95 0.34 -15.52 17.14
C ASN A 95 1.58 -16.39 17.41
N LEU A 96 2.67 -16.20 16.66
CA LEU A 96 3.93 -16.92 16.88
C LEU A 96 4.66 -16.46 18.14
N LEU A 97 4.66 -15.15 18.42
CA LEU A 97 5.35 -14.56 19.56
C LEU A 97 4.51 -14.56 20.84
N LYS A 98 3.20 -14.80 20.75
CA LYS A 98 2.32 -14.92 21.90
C LYS A 98 2.72 -16.14 22.73
N LYS A 99 3.53 -15.89 23.76
CA LYS A 99 3.83 -16.87 24.80
C LYS A 99 2.51 -17.31 25.44
N LYS A 100 2.24 -18.62 25.41
CA LYS A 100 1.10 -19.22 26.11
C LYS A 100 1.41 -19.16 27.61
N SER A 101 0.98 -18.08 28.26
CA SER A 101 0.96 -17.97 29.72
C SER A 101 -0.45 -18.18 30.24
#